data_AF-A0A7K2MLG9-F1
#
_entry.id   AF-A0A7K2MLG9-F1
#
_cell.length_a   1.000
_cell.length_b   1.000
_cell.length_c   1.000
_cell.angle_alpha   90.00
_cell.angle_beta   90.00
_cell.angle_gamma   90.00
#
_symmetry.space_group_name_H-M   'P 1'
#
loop_
_entity.id
_entity.type
_entity.pdbx_description
1 polymer ?
#
loop_
_entity_poly.entity_id
_entity_poly.type
_entity_poly.pdbx_seq_one_letter_code
_entity_poly.pdbx_strand_id
1 'polypeptide(L)'
;SGLKEGQYLALSQSTAQHEIDEPVAALRERYLPELERLLPRTRGAEVKDFFVTRERTATFAPAPGVGRLRPGARTKAPGLYLAGAWTATGWPATMESAVRSGVGAAAAALGALGRSRGLLPDFFEEAA
;
A
#
# COMPACT_ATOMS: atom_id res chain seq x y z
N SER A 1 19.79 3.90 -3.60
CA SER A 1 20.06 3.81 -2.16
C SER A 1 20.82 5.03 -1.59
N GLY A 2 21.45 5.89 -2.41
CA GLY A 2 22.23 7.03 -1.88
C GLY A 2 23.51 6.61 -1.14
N LEU A 3 23.82 5.31 -1.14
CA LEU A 3 25.01 4.75 -0.49
C LEU A 3 26.25 5.05 -1.33
N LYS A 4 27.34 5.42 -0.67
CA LYS A 4 28.66 5.58 -1.30
C LYS A 4 29.34 4.23 -1.54
N GLU A 5 29.03 3.23 -0.71
CA GLU A 5 29.55 1.86 -0.80
C GLU A 5 28.45 0.85 -0.43
N GLY A 6 28.51 -0.35 -1.01
CA GLY A 6 27.52 -1.41 -0.77
C GLY A 6 26.19 -1.21 -1.51
N GLN A 7 25.19 -2.00 -1.14
CA GLN A 7 23.84 -1.99 -1.71
C GLN A 7 22.79 -2.15 -0.61
N TYR A 8 21.61 -1.56 -0.81
CA TYR A 8 20.45 -1.77 0.06
C TYR A 8 19.41 -2.57 -0.71
N LEU A 9 19.08 -3.76 -0.21
CA LEU A 9 18.06 -4.63 -0.79
C LEU A 9 16.78 -4.54 0.05
N ALA A 10 15.68 -4.17 -0.60
CA ALA A 10 14.35 -4.20 -0.01
C ALA A 10 13.58 -5.39 -0.58
N LEU A 11 13.02 -6.22 0.31
CA LEU A 11 12.17 -7.34 -0.05
C LEU A 11 10.78 -7.10 0.52
N SER A 12 9.76 -7.18 -0.33
CA SER A 12 8.38 -7.20 0.12
C SER A 12 7.89 -8.64 0.08
N GLN A 13 7.58 -9.20 1.25
CA GLN A 13 6.95 -10.51 1.36
C GLN A 13 5.45 -10.35 1.53
N SER A 14 4.69 -10.95 0.62
CA SER A 14 3.23 -11.06 0.71
C SER A 14 2.84 -12.41 1.30
N THR A 15 1.59 -12.56 1.77
CA THR A 15 1.12 -13.82 2.38
C THR A 15 2.02 -14.26 3.54
N ALA A 16 2.48 -13.29 4.33
CA ALA A 16 3.40 -13.53 5.44
C ALA A 16 2.70 -14.03 6.71
N GLN A 17 1.47 -14.55 6.66
CA GLN A 17 0.71 -14.90 7.87
C GLN A 17 1.44 -15.91 8.76
N HIS A 18 2.18 -16.83 8.16
CA HIS A 18 2.98 -17.84 8.87
C HIS A 18 4.34 -17.32 9.35
N GLU A 19 4.77 -16.15 8.89
CA GLU A 19 6.12 -15.62 9.08
C GLU A 19 6.14 -14.30 9.86
N ILE A 20 4.98 -13.64 9.99
CA ILE A 20 4.88 -12.27 10.49
C ILE A 20 5.28 -12.14 11.96
N ASP A 21 5.10 -13.20 12.75
CA ASP A 21 5.47 -13.27 14.16
C ASP A 21 6.83 -13.90 14.41
N GLU A 22 7.48 -14.43 13.37
CA GLU A 22 8.77 -15.09 13.53
C GLU A 22 9.86 -14.09 13.96
N PRO A 23 10.79 -14.49 14.84
CA PRO A 23 11.93 -13.66 15.20
C PRO A 23 12.75 -13.25 13.97
N VAL A 24 13.33 -12.04 14.00
CA VAL A 24 14.15 -11.51 12.90
C VAL A 24 15.28 -12.47 12.52
N ALA A 25 15.88 -13.16 13.49
CA ALA A 25 16.92 -14.16 13.25
C ALA A 25 16.45 -15.33 12.38
N ALA A 26 15.26 -15.88 12.65
CA ALA A 26 14.67 -16.96 11.88
C ALA A 26 14.36 -16.53 10.43
N LEU A 27 13.84 -15.31 10.26
CA LEU A 27 13.61 -14.73 8.93
C LEU A 27 14.92 -14.48 8.18
N ARG A 28 15.98 -14.06 8.87
CA ARG A 28 17.32 -13.87 8.28
C ARG A 28 17.89 -15.18 7.76
N GLU A 29 17.84 -16.24 8.56
CA GLU A 29 18.30 -17.58 8.16
C GLU A 29 17.52 -18.14 6.98
N ARG A 30 16.23 -17.79 6.85
CA ARG A 30 15.37 -18.22 5.74
C ARG A 30 15.62 -17.42 4.45
N TYR A 31 15.72 -16.10 4.53
CA TYR A 31 15.73 -15.24 3.35
C TYR A 31 17.11 -15.01 2.73
N LEU A 32 18.20 -15.04 3.51
CA LEU A 32 19.54 -14.86 2.94
C LEU A 32 19.92 -15.97 1.93
N PRO A 33 19.67 -17.27 2.20
CA PRO A 33 19.92 -18.31 1.20
C PRO A 33 19.10 -18.11 -0.09
N GLU A 34 17.85 -17.65 0.01
CA GLU A 34 17.03 -17.35 -1.16
C GLU A 34 17.58 -16.17 -1.97
N LEU A 35 18.09 -15.14 -1.29
CA LEU A 35 18.79 -14.04 -1.95
C LEU A 35 20.05 -14.53 -2.69
N GLU A 36 20.85 -15.39 -2.08
CA GLU A 36 22.03 -16.01 -2.71
C GLU A 36 21.68 -16.88 -3.91
N ARG A 37 20.52 -17.55 -3.85
CA ARG A 37 20.00 -18.37 -4.94
C ARG A 37 19.51 -17.50 -6.11
N LEU A 38 18.74 -16.46 -5.82
CA LEU A 38 18.09 -15.60 -6.81
C LEU A 38 19.02 -14.51 -7.38
N LEU A 39 19.95 -14.01 -6.57
CA LEU A 39 20.87 -12.93 -6.89
C LEU A 39 22.31 -13.39 -6.64
N PRO A 40 22.94 -14.19 -7.54
CA PRO A 40 24.23 -14.84 -7.28
C PRO A 40 25.37 -13.91 -6.82
N ARG A 41 25.31 -12.61 -7.13
CA ARG A 41 26.25 -11.59 -6.64
C ARG A 41 26.23 -11.40 -5.12
N THR A 42 25.23 -11.91 -4.41
CA THR A 42 25.15 -11.82 -2.94
C THR A 42 25.88 -12.94 -2.19
N ARG A 43 26.29 -14.03 -2.86
CA ARG A 43 26.93 -15.22 -2.23
C ARG A 43 28.23 -14.96 -1.47
N GLY A 44 28.89 -13.84 -1.74
CA GLY A 44 30.09 -13.40 -1.01
C GLY A 44 29.92 -12.03 -0.37
N ALA A 45 28.69 -11.50 -0.33
CA ALA A 45 28.43 -10.20 0.25
C ALA A 45 28.36 -10.29 1.77
N GLU A 46 28.99 -9.33 2.45
CA GLU A 46 28.85 -9.20 3.89
C GLU A 46 27.54 -8.46 4.22
N VAL A 47 26.66 -9.10 4.97
CA VAL A 47 25.41 -8.50 5.44
C VAL A 47 25.72 -7.58 6.63
N LYS A 48 25.77 -6.27 6.37
CA LYS A 48 26.06 -5.24 7.39
C LYS A 48 24.89 -5.00 8.34
N ASP A 49 23.67 -5.07 7.83
CA ASP A 49 22.45 -4.91 8.62
C ASP A 49 21.31 -5.75 8.03
N PHE A 50 20.40 -6.20 8.90
CA PHE A 50 19.20 -6.95 8.53
C PHE A 50 18.09 -6.65 9.52
N PHE A 51 17.00 -6.06 9.04
CA PHE A 51 15.82 -5.78 9.86
C PHE A 51 14.54 -6.05 9.09
N VAL A 52 13.45 -6.19 9.83
CA VAL A 52 12.13 -6.54 9.29
C VAL A 52 11.09 -5.56 9.83
N THR A 53 10.45 -4.83 8.92
CA THR A 53 9.22 -4.09 9.20
C THR A 53 8.01 -5.01 8.98
N ARG A 54 6.97 -4.87 9.80
CA ARG A 54 5.81 -5.78 9.83
C ARG A 54 4.52 -5.00 9.76
N GLU A 55 3.72 -5.27 8.75
CA GLU A 55 2.41 -4.63 8.53
C GLU A 55 1.31 -5.69 8.58
N ARG A 56 0.79 -6.00 9.77
CA ARG A 56 -0.25 -7.04 9.98
C ARG A 56 -1.57 -6.70 9.30
N THR A 57 -1.84 -5.42 9.14
CA THR A 57 -3.07 -4.88 8.56
C THR A 57 -2.73 -3.94 7.40
N ALA A 58 -1.83 -4.37 6.50
CA ALA A 58 -1.33 -3.57 5.39
C ALA A 58 -2.45 -3.10 4.43
N THR A 59 -2.83 -3.94 3.48
CA THR A 59 -3.97 -3.73 2.58
C THR A 59 -4.97 -4.86 2.75
N PHE A 60 -6.25 -4.57 2.49
CA PHE A 60 -7.28 -5.60 2.54
C PHE A 60 -7.03 -6.67 1.47
N ALA A 61 -7.38 -7.92 1.75
CA ALA A 61 -7.30 -9.00 0.76
C ALA A 61 -8.38 -8.81 -0.32
N PRO A 62 -8.03 -8.63 -1.61
CA PRO A 62 -8.98 -8.39 -2.68
C PRO A 62 -9.64 -9.70 -3.16
N ALA A 63 -10.28 -10.44 -2.26
CA ALA A 63 -10.99 -11.67 -2.61
C ALA A 63 -12.19 -11.38 -3.55
N PRO A 64 -12.60 -12.36 -4.38
CA PRO A 64 -13.76 -12.20 -5.26
C PRO A 64 -15.00 -11.69 -4.50
N GLY A 65 -15.60 -10.62 -5.03
CA GLY A 65 -16.78 -10.00 -4.46
C GLY A 65 -16.55 -8.94 -3.38
N VAL A 66 -15.32 -8.76 -2.86
CA VAL A 66 -15.01 -7.70 -1.86
C VAL A 66 -15.31 -6.30 -2.40
N GLY A 67 -15.23 -6.09 -3.71
CA GLY A 67 -15.56 -4.81 -4.35
C GLY A 67 -16.92 -4.24 -3.93
N ARG A 68 -17.94 -5.08 -3.73
CA ARG A 68 -19.29 -4.66 -3.30
C ARG A 68 -19.37 -4.14 -1.87
N LEU A 69 -18.37 -4.48 -1.04
CA LEU A 69 -18.31 -4.09 0.37
C LEU A 69 -17.60 -2.75 0.57
N ARG A 70 -16.90 -2.26 -0.47
CA ARG A 70 -16.16 -1.00 -0.41
C ARG A 70 -17.17 0.15 -0.44
N PRO A 71 -17.19 1.05 0.55
CA PRO A 71 -18.13 2.18 0.54
C PRO A 71 -17.65 3.29 -0.39
N GLY A 72 -18.59 4.07 -0.91
CA GLY A 72 -18.29 5.35 -1.53
C GLY A 72 -17.88 6.41 -0.50
N ALA A 73 -17.54 7.61 -0.97
CA ALA A 73 -17.07 8.69 -0.12
C ALA A 73 -18.14 9.28 0.82
N ARG A 74 -19.42 9.28 0.42
CA ARG A 74 -20.53 9.84 1.23
C ARG A 74 -20.99 8.82 2.26
N THR A 75 -21.06 9.22 3.53
CA THR A 75 -21.69 8.42 4.58
C THR A 75 -23.15 8.85 4.80
N LYS A 76 -23.87 8.11 5.65
CA LYS A 76 -25.21 8.50 6.11
C LYS A 76 -25.17 9.59 7.19
N ALA A 77 -24.00 9.85 7.80
CA ALA A 77 -23.84 10.87 8.82
C ALA A 77 -23.54 12.23 8.14
N PRO A 78 -24.35 13.28 8.37
CA PRO A 78 -24.10 14.59 7.80
C PRO A 78 -22.71 15.12 8.17
N GLY A 79 -21.98 15.64 7.18
CA GLY A 79 -20.65 16.20 7.38
C GLY A 79 -19.51 15.18 7.48
N LEU A 80 -19.79 13.87 7.49
CA LEU A 80 -18.78 12.82 7.55
C LEU A 80 -18.57 12.15 6.19
N TYR A 81 -17.31 12.12 5.74
CA TYR A 81 -16.89 11.54 4.46
C TYR A 81 -15.75 10.55 4.67
N LEU A 82 -15.65 9.54 3.80
CA LEU A 82 -14.62 8.50 3.86
C LEU A 82 -13.60 8.71 2.74
N ALA A 83 -12.33 8.57 3.11
CA ALA A 83 -11.21 8.54 2.19
C ALA A 83 -10.25 7.40 2.57
N GLY A 84 -9.65 6.78 1.56
CA GLY A 84 -8.67 5.71 1.71
C GLY A 84 -8.71 4.74 0.54
N ALA A 85 -7.58 4.07 0.30
CA ALA A 85 -7.43 3.11 -0.81
C ALA A 85 -8.47 1.96 -0.79
N TRP A 86 -9.08 1.71 0.37
CA TRP A 86 -10.10 0.69 0.60
C TRP A 86 -11.52 1.11 0.16
N THR A 87 -11.78 2.41 -0.08
CA THR A 87 -13.09 2.90 -0.56
C THR A 87 -13.34 2.52 -2.03
N ALA A 88 -14.59 2.61 -2.50
CA ALA A 88 -15.01 2.21 -3.85
C ALA A 88 -14.56 3.18 -4.94
N THR A 89 -13.26 3.17 -5.24
CA THR A 89 -12.65 3.96 -6.32
C THR A 89 -12.70 3.26 -7.67
N GLY A 90 -13.05 1.97 -7.72
CA GLY A 90 -12.91 1.13 -8.91
C GLY A 90 -11.48 0.62 -9.16
N TRP A 91 -10.50 1.06 -8.37
CA TRP A 91 -9.09 0.65 -8.48
C TRP A 91 -8.70 -0.28 -7.32
N PRO A 92 -7.63 -1.10 -7.46
CA PRO A 92 -7.08 -1.86 -6.33
C PRO A 92 -6.64 -0.95 -5.17
N ALA A 93 -6.33 -1.51 -3.99
CA ALA A 93 -5.85 -0.72 -2.84
C ALA A 93 -4.40 -0.24 -3.03
N THR A 94 -4.22 0.75 -3.89
CA THR A 94 -2.92 1.37 -4.21
C THR A 94 -2.86 2.83 -3.74
N MET A 95 -1.69 3.45 -3.88
CA MET A 95 -1.51 4.87 -3.61
C MET A 95 -2.41 5.74 -4.51
N GLU A 96 -2.54 5.38 -5.79
CA GLU A 96 -3.41 6.07 -6.75
C GLU A 96 -4.88 6.00 -6.31
N SER A 97 -5.32 4.83 -5.83
CA SER A 97 -6.66 4.67 -5.25
C SER A 97 -6.84 5.53 -4.00
N ALA A 98 -5.82 5.64 -3.13
CA ALA A 98 -5.87 6.53 -1.97
C ALA A 98 -6.06 8.00 -2.38
N VAL A 99 -5.29 8.47 -3.37
CA VAL A 99 -5.40 9.84 -3.91
C VAL A 99 -6.78 10.06 -4.53
N ARG A 100 -7.23 9.17 -5.42
CA ARG A 100 -8.54 9.24 -6.08
C ARG A 100 -9.67 9.28 -5.05
N SER A 101 -9.58 8.46 -4.02
CA SER A 101 -10.52 8.44 -2.90
C SER A 101 -10.56 9.77 -2.15
N GLY A 102 -9.39 10.32 -1.79
CA GLY A 102 -9.27 11.61 -1.10
C GLY A 102 -9.87 12.76 -1.91
N VAL A 103 -9.56 12.83 -3.21
CA VAL A 103 -10.14 13.80 -4.14
C VAL A 103 -11.67 13.64 -4.20
N GLY A 104 -12.17 12.41 -4.27
CA GLY A 104 -13.60 12.11 -4.26
C GLY A 104 -14.31 12.56 -2.97
N ALA A 105 -13.68 12.34 -1.81
CA ALA A 105 -14.20 12.76 -0.51
C ALA A 105 -14.23 14.29 -0.38
N ALA A 106 -13.13 14.98 -0.77
CA ALA A 106 -13.06 16.43 -0.78
C ALA A 106 -14.13 17.04 -1.70
N ALA A 107 -14.31 16.48 -2.90
CA ALA A 107 -15.35 16.91 -3.83
C ALA A 107 -16.76 16.73 -3.25
N ALA A 108 -17.02 15.60 -2.58
CA ALA A 108 -18.31 15.34 -1.95
C ALA A 108 -18.61 16.33 -0.81
N ALA A 109 -17.60 16.68 -0.02
CA ALA A 109 -17.67 17.67 1.05
C ALA A 109 -17.89 19.08 0.52
N LEU A 110 -17.11 19.53 -0.47
CA LEU A 110 -17.26 20.84 -1.11
C LEU A 110 -18.66 20.99 -1.73
N GLY A 111 -19.15 19.96 -2.42
CA GLY A 111 -20.49 19.96 -2.99
C GLY A 111 -21.60 20.12 -1.93
N ALA A 112 -21.45 19.50 -0.76
CA ALA A 112 -22.41 19.69 0.34
C ALA A 112 -22.34 21.07 0.99
N LEU A 113 -21.20 21.75 0.89
CA LEU A 113 -21.00 23.14 1.35
C LEU A 113 -21.36 24.18 0.26
N GLY A 114 -21.86 23.76 -0.90
CA GLY A 114 -22.14 24.66 -2.03
C GLY A 114 -20.90 25.29 -2.66
N ARG A 115 -19.71 24.68 -2.49
CA ARG A 115 -18.44 25.16 -3.04
C ARG A 115 -18.03 24.37 -4.30
N SER A 116 -17.41 25.05 -5.27
CA SER A 116 -16.98 24.44 -6.53
C SER A 116 -15.71 23.59 -6.37
N ARG A 117 -15.56 22.59 -7.26
CA ARG A 117 -14.41 21.65 -7.32
C ARG A 117 -13.14 22.25 -7.92
N GLY A 118 -13.13 23.52 -8.34
CA GLY A 118 -12.03 24.16 -9.09
C GLY A 118 -10.67 24.26 -8.37
N LEU A 119 -10.54 23.63 -7.20
CA LEU A 119 -9.34 23.56 -6.38
C LEU A 119 -8.68 22.16 -6.41
N LEU A 120 -9.27 21.16 -7.07
CA LEU A 120 -8.75 19.79 -7.10
C LEU A 120 -8.20 19.48 -8.50
N PRO A 121 -6.94 19.01 -8.63
CA PRO A 121 -6.38 18.63 -9.93
C PRO A 121 -7.10 17.42 -10.53
N ASP A 122 -7.30 17.42 -11.85
CA ASP A 122 -7.77 16.25 -12.59
C ASP A 122 -6.62 15.25 -12.76
N PHE A 123 -6.51 14.33 -11.81
CA PHE A 123 -5.41 13.37 -11.76
C PHE A 123 -5.63 12.10 -12.62
N PHE A 124 -6.86 11.83 -13.10
CA PHE A 124 -7.20 10.52 -13.69
C PHE A 124 -8.30 10.64 -14.76
N GLU A 125 -7.93 10.99 -15.99
CA GLU A 125 -8.82 11.00 -17.17
C GLU A 125 -8.73 9.72 -18.03
N GLU A 126 -7.98 8.70 -17.59
CA GLU A 126 -7.75 7.49 -18.40
C GLU A 126 -8.04 6.20 -17.60
N ALA A 127 -9.27 5.70 -17.71
CA ALA A 127 -9.65 4.29 -17.56
C ALA A 127 -11.18 4.16 -17.69
N ALA A 128 -11.66 4.19 -18.94
CA ALA A 128 -12.98 3.68 -19.33
C ALA A 128 -12.76 2.52 -20.30
#